data_AF-A0A7X9B576-F1
#
_entry.id   AF-A0A7X9B576-F1
#
_cell.length_a   1.000
_cell.length_b   1.000
_cell.length_c   1.000
_cell.angle_alpha   90.00
_cell.angle_beta   90.00
_cell.angle_gamma   90.00
#
_symmetry.space_group_name_H-M   'P 1'
#
loop_
_entity.id
_entity.type
_entity.pdbx_description
1 polymer ?
#
loop_
_entity_poly.entity_id
_entity_poly.type
_entity_poly.pdbx_seq_one_letter_code
_entity_poly.pdbx_strand_id
1 'polypeptide(L)'
;MAFPLKACVCCAVLAAATMAQPLPIYVSRQGNDAWNGRAPVPGANNAGPLATLPAALAAARQLRAGGAAPAGIVIRVAPGTYVLDDALLLSNEDSGSAAAPLIIEGSGSGTERPVLSAGRRISQWQVGTDGVWTTQLPEIAAGEWLPRQLFANGARRPRARLPREGFLRTAGALWQTNSKGEWEMSKFGFVYEAGDIQPWSHLAQAEILVHHSWESSWHFVKELDEERRG
;
A
#
# COMPACT_ATOMS: atom_id res chain seq x y z
N MET A 1 26.42 -72.23 -41.34
CA MET A 1 25.66 -71.13 -41.98
C MET A 1 25.63 -69.96 -41.00
N ALA A 2 26.34 -68.88 -41.30
CA ALA A 2 26.44 -67.70 -40.43
C ALA A 2 25.51 -66.60 -40.97
N PHE A 3 24.61 -66.10 -40.14
CA PHE A 3 23.79 -64.92 -40.44
C PHE A 3 24.49 -63.66 -39.90
N PRO A 4 24.69 -62.59 -40.69
CA PRO A 4 25.23 -61.36 -40.16
C PRO A 4 24.11 -60.51 -39.55
N LEU A 5 24.24 -60.17 -38.27
CA LEU A 5 23.43 -59.15 -37.60
C LEU A 5 23.86 -57.78 -38.13
N LYS A 6 22.98 -57.10 -38.89
CA LYS A 6 23.16 -55.68 -39.22
C LYS A 6 22.67 -54.84 -38.04
N ALA A 7 23.59 -54.22 -37.32
CA ALA A 7 23.28 -53.23 -36.30
C ALA A 7 22.80 -51.93 -36.98
N CYS A 8 21.51 -51.63 -36.83
CA CYS A 8 20.92 -50.37 -37.26
C CYS A 8 21.11 -49.35 -36.14
N VAL A 9 22.03 -48.40 -36.32
CA VAL A 9 22.26 -47.29 -35.38
C VAL A 9 21.15 -46.26 -35.59
N CYS A 10 20.11 -46.31 -34.75
CA CYS A 10 19.13 -45.22 -34.64
C CYS A 10 19.79 -44.04 -33.91
N CYS A 11 20.20 -43.01 -34.66
CA CYS A 11 20.50 -41.70 -34.07
C CYS A 11 19.18 -41.09 -33.56
N ALA A 12 18.93 -41.20 -32.26
CA ALA A 12 17.86 -40.47 -31.60
C ALA A 12 18.22 -38.98 -31.56
N VAL A 13 17.65 -38.20 -32.48
CA VAL A 13 17.70 -36.74 -32.40
C VAL A 13 16.80 -36.32 -31.24
N LEU A 14 17.39 -36.01 -30.09
CA LEU A 14 16.69 -35.34 -29.00
C LEU A 14 16.35 -33.92 -29.46
N ALA A 15 15.12 -33.71 -29.93
CA ALA A 15 14.56 -32.38 -30.07
C ALA A 15 14.32 -31.80 -28.68
N ALA A 16 15.21 -30.93 -28.21
CA ALA A 16 14.98 -30.14 -27.01
C ALA A 16 13.80 -29.20 -27.27
N ALA A 17 12.64 -29.49 -26.70
CA ALA A 17 11.50 -28.58 -26.71
C ALA A 17 11.87 -27.33 -25.90
N THR A 18 12.29 -26.26 -26.56
CA THR A 18 12.43 -24.94 -25.95
C THR A 18 11.04 -24.47 -25.54
N MET A 19 10.74 -24.59 -24.25
CA MET A 19 9.56 -23.96 -23.64
C MET A 19 9.63 -22.47 -23.91
N ALA A 20 8.70 -21.95 -24.72
CA ALA A 20 8.58 -20.53 -24.98
C ALA A 20 8.42 -19.79 -23.64
N GLN A 21 9.27 -18.78 -23.42
CA GLN A 21 9.30 -18.04 -22.17
C GLN A 21 8.37 -16.82 -22.24
N PRO A 22 7.77 -16.40 -21.11
CA PRO A 22 7.02 -15.16 -21.05
C PRO A 22 7.88 -13.98 -21.52
N LEU A 23 7.26 -13.12 -22.32
CA LEU A 23 7.91 -12.00 -22.95
C LEU A 23 8.18 -10.89 -21.91
N PRO A 24 9.44 -10.44 -21.69
CA PRO A 24 9.72 -9.48 -20.62
C PRO A 24 9.37 -8.04 -21.01
N ILE A 25 8.80 -7.29 -20.07
CA ILE A 25 8.66 -5.83 -20.09
C ILE A 25 9.37 -5.29 -18.85
N TYR A 26 10.22 -4.29 -18.99
CA TYR A 26 11.00 -3.74 -17.89
C TYR A 26 10.42 -2.40 -17.42
N VAL A 27 10.35 -2.22 -16.10
CA VAL A 27 9.94 -0.98 -15.44
C VAL A 27 11.07 -0.53 -14.53
N SER A 28 11.43 0.76 -14.60
CA SER A 28 12.49 1.34 -13.78
C SER A 28 12.17 2.80 -13.43
N ARG A 29 12.61 3.27 -12.26
CA ARG A 29 12.49 4.69 -11.88
C ARG A 29 13.28 5.64 -12.77
N GLN A 30 14.29 5.13 -13.48
CA GLN A 30 15.05 5.85 -14.50
C GLN A 30 14.51 5.58 -15.93
N GLY A 31 13.36 4.91 -16.04
CA GLY A 31 12.71 4.61 -17.30
C GLY A 31 12.02 5.82 -17.92
N ASN A 32 11.44 5.59 -19.10
CA ASN A 32 10.65 6.57 -19.84
C ASN A 32 9.46 5.88 -20.49
N ASP A 33 8.24 6.38 -20.26
CA ASP A 33 7.01 5.79 -20.80
C ASP A 33 6.86 5.95 -22.33
N ALA A 34 7.74 6.73 -22.96
CA ALA A 34 7.88 6.79 -24.42
C ALA A 34 8.76 5.66 -25.01
N TRP A 35 9.41 4.85 -24.17
CA TRP A 35 10.19 3.69 -24.62
C TRP A 35 9.33 2.44 -24.79
N ASN A 36 9.87 1.43 -25.46
CA ASN A 36 9.13 0.21 -25.76
C ASN A 36 9.10 -0.82 -24.60
N GLY A 37 9.82 -0.57 -23.50
CA GLY A 37 9.87 -1.49 -22.35
C GLY A 37 10.64 -2.79 -22.60
N ARG A 38 11.30 -2.97 -23.75
CA ARG A 38 11.88 -4.25 -24.20
C ARG A 38 13.30 -4.50 -23.70
N ALA A 39 13.95 -3.50 -23.11
CA ALA A 39 15.31 -3.61 -22.59
C ALA A 39 15.38 -3.11 -21.14
N PRO A 40 16.21 -3.72 -20.27
CA PRO A 40 16.36 -3.30 -18.88
C PRO A 40 17.13 -1.97 -18.74
N VAL A 41 17.84 -1.54 -19.77
CA VAL A 41 18.63 -0.31 -19.81
C VAL A 41 18.33 0.49 -21.09
N PRO A 42 18.48 1.82 -21.08
CA PRO A 42 18.28 2.64 -22.28
C PRO A 42 19.23 2.25 -23.42
N GLY A 43 18.73 2.30 -24.65
CA GLY A 43 19.47 2.01 -25.88
C GLY A 43 18.95 2.83 -27.06
N ALA A 44 19.37 2.46 -28.26
CA ALA A 44 18.93 3.12 -29.50
C ALA A 44 17.44 2.84 -29.79
N ASN A 45 16.81 3.68 -30.61
CA ASN A 45 15.45 3.49 -31.14
C ASN A 45 14.37 3.32 -30.06
N ASN A 46 14.39 4.17 -29.02
CA ASN A 46 13.44 4.12 -27.90
C ASN A 46 13.40 2.76 -27.18
N ALA A 47 14.50 2.01 -27.22
CA ALA A 47 14.67 0.82 -26.40
C ALA A 47 15.06 1.20 -24.98
N GLY A 48 14.34 0.68 -24.00
CA GLY A 48 14.63 0.92 -22.58
C GLY A 48 13.45 0.58 -21.68
N PRO A 49 13.62 0.68 -20.35
CA PRO A 49 12.55 0.37 -19.40
C PRO A 49 11.49 1.48 -19.37
N LEU A 50 10.24 1.11 -19.19
CA LEU A 50 9.16 2.05 -18.91
C LEU A 50 9.34 2.68 -17.53
N ALA A 51 8.82 3.89 -17.32
CA ALA A 51 8.88 4.58 -16.03
C ALA A 51 7.81 4.06 -15.07
N THR A 52 6.64 3.68 -15.60
CA THR A 52 5.45 3.40 -14.78
C THR A 52 4.82 2.03 -15.04
N LEU A 53 4.16 1.47 -14.03
CA LEU A 53 3.40 0.23 -14.17
C LEU A 53 2.18 0.36 -15.11
N PRO A 54 1.39 1.46 -15.08
CA PRO A 54 0.33 1.69 -16.07
C PRO A 54 0.84 1.63 -17.52
N ALA A 55 1.99 2.26 -17.82
CA ALA A 55 2.57 2.16 -19.15
C ALA A 55 2.97 0.73 -19.51
N ALA A 56 3.52 -0.03 -18.55
CA ALA A 56 3.86 -1.43 -18.76
C ALA A 56 2.64 -2.33 -19.00
N LEU A 57 1.53 -2.08 -18.31
CA LEU A 57 0.26 -2.76 -18.58
C LEU A 57 -0.27 -2.42 -19.96
N ALA A 58 -0.24 -1.14 -20.36
CA ALA A 58 -0.64 -0.71 -21.70
C ALA A 58 0.19 -1.39 -22.80
N ALA A 59 1.52 -1.43 -22.63
CA ALA A 59 2.42 -2.14 -23.52
C ALA A 59 2.11 -3.65 -23.57
N ALA A 60 1.81 -4.25 -22.42
CA ALA A 60 1.44 -5.68 -22.34
C ALA A 60 0.16 -5.98 -23.11
N ARG A 61 -0.86 -5.11 -23.00
CA ARG A 61 -2.12 -5.22 -23.75
C ARG A 61 -1.87 -5.14 -25.26
N GLN A 62 -1.07 -4.18 -25.71
CA GLN A 62 -0.70 -4.03 -27.13
C GLN A 62 0.02 -5.27 -27.69
N LEU A 63 0.99 -5.81 -26.93
CA LEU A 63 1.74 -7.00 -27.33
C LEU A 63 0.84 -8.25 -27.43
N ARG A 64 -0.11 -8.40 -26.51
CA ARG A 64 -1.11 -9.48 -26.56
C ARG A 64 -2.05 -9.33 -27.75
N ALA A 65 -2.60 -8.14 -27.96
CA ALA A 65 -3.49 -7.86 -29.09
C ALA A 65 -2.81 -8.12 -30.44
N GLY A 66 -1.50 -7.86 -30.55
CA GLY A 66 -0.70 -8.15 -31.73
C GLY A 66 -0.21 -9.60 -31.85
N GLY A 67 -0.56 -10.50 -30.92
CA GLY A 67 -0.11 -11.90 -30.94
C GLY A 67 1.39 -12.11 -30.66
N ALA A 68 2.10 -11.08 -30.18
CA ALA A 68 3.55 -11.09 -30.00
C ALA A 68 4.01 -11.81 -28.71
N ALA A 69 3.08 -12.22 -27.84
CA ALA A 69 3.37 -12.84 -26.54
C ALA A 69 2.60 -14.15 -26.32
N PRO A 70 2.78 -15.18 -27.17
CA PRO A 70 2.02 -16.44 -27.11
C PRO A 70 2.29 -17.27 -25.84
N ALA A 71 3.42 -17.04 -25.17
CA ALA A 71 3.80 -17.67 -23.90
C ALA A 71 3.56 -16.77 -22.67
N GLY A 72 2.81 -15.67 -22.84
CA GLY A 72 2.54 -14.71 -21.78
C GLY A 72 3.56 -13.59 -21.67
N ILE A 73 3.42 -12.77 -20.64
CA ILE A 73 4.18 -11.53 -20.41
C ILE A 73 4.66 -11.49 -18.96
N VAL A 74 5.89 -11.07 -18.75
CA VAL A 74 6.45 -10.79 -17.42
C VAL A 74 6.89 -9.32 -17.32
N ILE A 75 6.21 -8.55 -16.47
CA ILE A 75 6.59 -7.18 -16.12
C ILE A 75 7.58 -7.25 -14.96
N ARG A 76 8.85 -6.92 -15.24
CA ARG A 76 9.96 -6.89 -14.28
C ARG A 76 10.17 -5.48 -13.76
N VAL A 77 9.93 -5.27 -12.48
CA VAL A 77 10.04 -3.97 -11.83
C VAL A 77 11.40 -3.87 -11.14
N ALA A 78 12.21 -2.89 -11.53
CA ALA A 78 13.52 -2.62 -10.93
C ALA A 78 13.39 -2.10 -9.49
N PRO A 79 14.41 -2.29 -8.63
CA PRO A 79 14.48 -1.70 -7.30
C PRO A 79 14.07 -0.21 -7.24
N GLY A 80 13.38 0.15 -6.17
CA GLY A 80 13.02 1.54 -5.87
C GLY A 80 11.56 1.76 -5.47
N THR A 81 11.24 2.99 -5.05
CA THR A 81 9.88 3.40 -4.70
C THR A 81 9.16 4.00 -5.90
N TYR A 82 8.06 3.37 -6.32
CA TYR A 82 7.14 3.85 -7.35
C TYR A 82 5.93 4.45 -6.66
N VAL A 83 5.80 5.77 -6.75
CA VAL A 83 4.67 6.49 -6.16
C VAL A 83 3.46 6.29 -7.07
N LEU A 84 2.34 5.88 -6.48
CA LEU A 84 1.06 5.72 -7.15
C LEU A 84 0.18 6.89 -6.75
N ASP A 85 -0.15 7.73 -7.73
CA ASP A 85 -1.11 8.83 -7.54
C ASP A 85 -2.57 8.31 -7.53
N ASP A 86 -2.80 7.16 -8.17
CA ASP A 86 -4.08 6.46 -8.26
C ASP A 86 -3.93 4.94 -8.13
N ALA A 87 -5.05 4.24 -7.99
CA ALA A 87 -5.07 2.78 -7.97
C ALA A 87 -4.50 2.19 -9.27
N LEU A 88 -3.63 1.18 -9.14
CA LEU A 88 -3.19 0.39 -10.28
C LEU A 88 -4.33 -0.53 -10.75
N LEU A 89 -5.01 -0.14 -11.83
CA LEU A 89 -6.16 -0.85 -12.35
C LEU A 89 -5.75 -2.02 -13.27
N LEU A 90 -6.12 -3.24 -12.88
CA LEU A 90 -6.10 -4.42 -13.74
C LEU A 90 -7.52 -4.68 -14.26
N SER A 91 -7.70 -4.75 -15.57
CA SER A 91 -8.98 -5.03 -16.22
C SER A 91 -9.01 -6.43 -16.83
N ASN A 92 -10.14 -6.80 -17.45
CA ASN A 92 -10.26 -8.04 -18.22
C ASN A 92 -9.22 -8.13 -19.36
N GLU A 93 -8.77 -7.02 -19.93
CA GLU A 93 -7.73 -6.97 -20.97
C GLU A 93 -6.34 -7.43 -20.46
N ASP A 94 -6.12 -7.42 -19.15
CA ASP A 94 -4.88 -7.88 -18.52
C ASP A 94 -4.88 -9.38 -18.22
N SER A 95 -6.02 -10.05 -18.43
CA SER A 95 -6.18 -11.48 -18.15
C SER A 95 -5.22 -12.31 -19.00
N GLY A 96 -4.53 -13.23 -18.35
CA GLY A 96 -3.74 -14.28 -19.01
C GLY A 96 -4.46 -15.62 -18.96
N SER A 97 -3.82 -16.64 -19.54
CA SER A 97 -4.19 -18.05 -19.36
C SER A 97 -3.06 -18.80 -18.65
N ALA A 98 -3.27 -20.05 -18.28
CA ALA A 98 -2.20 -20.89 -17.75
C ALA A 98 -1.02 -21.04 -18.73
N ALA A 99 -1.29 -21.02 -20.04
CA ALA A 99 -0.27 -21.12 -21.08
C ALA A 99 0.36 -19.75 -21.43
N ALA A 100 -0.32 -18.65 -21.14
CA ALA A 100 0.12 -17.29 -21.43
C ALA A 100 -0.24 -16.33 -20.28
N PRO A 101 0.42 -16.44 -19.12
CA PRO A 101 0.10 -15.63 -17.94
C PRO A 101 0.54 -14.16 -18.11
N LEU A 102 -0.05 -13.27 -17.31
CA LEU A 102 0.56 -11.97 -16.97
C LEU A 102 1.22 -12.12 -15.59
N ILE A 103 2.53 -11.89 -15.52
CA ILE A 103 3.29 -11.91 -14.27
C ILE A 103 3.79 -10.49 -14.02
N ILE A 104 3.57 -9.94 -12.83
CA ILE A 104 4.19 -8.70 -12.37
C ILE A 104 5.11 -9.08 -11.22
N GLU A 105 6.41 -8.88 -11.39
CA GLU A 105 7.40 -9.28 -10.40
C GLU A 105 8.42 -8.18 -10.14
N GLY A 106 8.80 -8.06 -8.87
CA GLY A 106 9.91 -7.20 -8.48
C GLY A 106 11.24 -7.91 -8.64
N SER A 107 12.21 -7.20 -9.21
CA SER A 107 13.62 -7.61 -9.18
C SER A 107 14.31 -7.05 -7.93
N GLY A 108 15.30 -7.77 -7.41
CA GLY A 108 16.00 -7.42 -6.17
C GLY A 108 15.61 -8.26 -4.96
N SER A 109 16.30 -8.04 -3.84
CA SER A 109 16.14 -8.82 -2.61
C SER A 109 16.18 -7.93 -1.36
N GLY A 110 15.57 -8.39 -0.26
CA GLY A 110 15.52 -7.63 0.99
C GLY A 110 14.95 -6.22 0.80
N THR A 111 15.73 -5.21 1.24
CA THR A 111 15.40 -3.78 1.18
C THR A 111 15.51 -3.18 -0.23
N GLU A 112 16.09 -3.90 -1.19
CA GLU A 112 16.22 -3.46 -2.58
C GLU A 112 15.01 -3.85 -3.44
N ARG A 113 13.99 -4.50 -2.86
CA ARG A 113 12.76 -4.81 -3.61
C ARG A 113 12.03 -3.52 -4.01
N PRO A 114 11.34 -3.51 -5.17
CA PRO A 114 10.48 -2.40 -5.51
C PRO A 114 9.35 -2.24 -4.49
N VAL A 115 9.04 -0.99 -4.18
CA VAL A 115 7.96 -0.61 -3.28
C VAL A 115 6.95 0.21 -4.09
N LEU A 116 5.71 -0.26 -4.14
CA LEU A 116 4.60 0.56 -4.61
C LEU A 116 4.07 1.37 -3.43
N SER A 117 4.08 2.69 -3.55
CA SER A 117 3.69 3.59 -2.46
C SER A 117 2.57 4.51 -2.89
N ALA A 118 1.41 4.40 -2.27
CA ALA A 118 0.35 5.42 -2.34
C ALA A 118 0.50 6.50 -1.24
N GLY A 119 1.68 6.56 -0.60
CA GLY A 119 1.96 7.52 0.46
C GLY A 119 2.51 8.82 -0.10
N ARG A 120 2.16 9.94 0.52
CA ARG A 120 2.74 11.23 0.21
C ARG A 120 3.99 11.49 1.05
N ARG A 121 5.09 11.85 0.41
CA ARG A 121 6.34 12.20 1.10
C ARG A 121 6.17 13.54 1.82
N ILE A 122 6.33 13.52 3.14
CA ILE A 122 6.37 14.73 3.96
C ILE A 122 7.83 15.21 4.05
N SER A 123 8.05 16.51 3.86
CA SER A 123 9.37 17.15 3.85
C SER A 123 9.37 18.46 4.65
N GLN A 124 10.45 19.26 4.54
CA GLN A 124 10.60 20.54 5.23
C GLN A 124 10.52 20.44 6.76
N TRP A 125 11.12 19.38 7.30
CA TRP A 125 11.19 19.18 8.74
C TRP A 125 12.18 20.15 9.40
N GLN A 126 11.78 20.67 10.55
CA GLN A 126 12.57 21.51 11.44
C GLN A 126 12.77 20.77 12.76
N VAL A 127 14.00 20.77 13.26
CA VAL A 127 14.34 20.11 14.52
C VAL A 127 14.27 21.13 15.65
N GLY A 128 13.36 20.93 16.59
CA GLY A 128 13.26 21.72 17.80
C GLY A 128 14.42 21.46 18.76
N THR A 129 14.65 22.39 19.69
CA THR A 129 15.70 22.27 20.73
C THR A 129 15.43 21.12 21.72
N ASP A 130 14.20 20.66 21.79
CA ASP A 130 13.72 19.50 22.54
C ASP A 130 13.89 18.17 21.78
N GLY A 131 14.42 18.21 20.55
CA GLY A 131 14.58 17.06 19.67
C GLY A 131 13.31 16.65 18.94
N VAL A 132 12.21 17.41 19.06
CA VAL A 132 10.97 17.15 18.33
C VAL A 132 11.08 17.70 16.91
N TRP A 133 10.77 16.84 15.93
CA TRP A 133 10.75 17.23 14.52
C TRP A 133 9.35 17.73 14.15
N THR A 134 9.28 18.92 13.57
CA THR A 134 8.01 19.56 13.18
C THR A 134 8.04 19.99 11.72
N THR A 135 6.87 20.02 11.08
CA THR A 135 6.68 20.56 9.74
C THR A 135 5.23 21.04 9.62
N GLN A 136 4.99 22.03 8.76
CA GLN A 136 3.67 22.60 8.56
C GLN A 136 3.01 21.97 7.33
N LEU A 137 1.78 21.49 7.51
CA LEU A 137 0.96 20.89 6.45
C LEU A 137 -0.41 21.58 6.42
N PRO A 138 -0.55 22.69 5.66
CA PRO A 138 -1.78 23.48 5.60
C PRO A 138 -3.03 22.66 5.26
N GLU A 139 -2.90 21.65 4.40
CA GLU A 139 -3.98 20.73 4.00
C GLU A 139 -4.49 19.87 5.16
N ILE A 140 -3.65 19.57 6.15
CA ILE A 140 -4.09 18.89 7.39
C ILE A 140 -4.85 19.88 8.26
N ALA A 141 -4.35 21.11 8.40
CA ALA A 141 -5.02 22.16 9.17
C ALA A 141 -6.39 22.54 8.57
N ALA A 142 -6.54 22.47 7.24
CA ALA A 142 -7.79 22.68 6.52
C ALA A 142 -8.74 21.47 6.55
N GLY A 143 -8.29 20.31 7.05
CA GLY A 143 -9.09 19.07 7.08
C GLY A 143 -9.23 18.35 5.73
N GLU A 144 -8.46 18.76 4.71
CA GLU A 144 -8.50 18.20 3.36
C GLU A 144 -7.71 16.88 3.28
N TRP A 145 -6.71 16.71 4.13
CA TRP A 145 -5.87 15.51 4.19
C TRP A 145 -5.64 15.09 5.63
N LEU A 146 -6.14 13.92 6.05
CA LEU A 146 -6.07 13.46 7.44
C LEU A 146 -5.40 12.08 7.53
N PRO A 147 -4.07 11.98 7.34
CA PRO A 147 -3.38 10.70 7.40
C PRO A 147 -3.39 10.15 8.83
N ARG A 148 -3.75 8.87 8.99
CA ARG A 148 -3.74 8.17 10.29
C ARG A 148 -2.46 7.39 10.57
N GLN A 149 -1.51 7.42 9.63
CA GLN A 149 -0.27 6.65 9.68
C GLN A 149 0.89 7.51 9.18
N LEU A 150 2.02 7.38 9.85
CA LEU A 150 3.27 8.02 9.49
C LEU A 150 4.36 6.95 9.44
N PHE A 151 5.24 7.04 8.45
CA PHE A 151 6.39 6.14 8.30
C PHE A 151 7.66 6.97 8.19
N ALA A 152 8.72 6.51 8.85
CA ALA A 152 10.05 7.10 8.77
C ALA A 152 11.05 5.97 8.46
N ASN A 153 11.86 6.15 7.41
CA ASN A 153 12.87 5.18 6.97
C ASN A 153 12.32 3.74 6.83
N GLY A 154 11.13 3.60 6.23
CA GLY A 154 10.48 2.31 6.02
C GLY A 154 9.77 1.73 7.25
N ALA A 155 9.85 2.38 8.42
CA ALA A 155 9.24 1.90 9.64
C ALA A 155 8.05 2.76 10.09
N ARG A 156 6.91 2.12 10.39
CA ARG A 156 5.73 2.80 10.93
C ARG A 156 6.07 3.50 12.24
N ARG A 157 5.59 4.73 12.43
CA ARG A 157 5.68 5.49 13.67
C ARG A 157 4.32 5.40 14.40
N PRO A 158 4.32 5.19 15.74
CA PRO A 158 3.08 5.15 16.49
C PRO A 158 2.42 6.54 16.50
N ARG A 159 1.11 6.59 16.27
CA ARG A 159 0.33 7.81 16.51
C ARG A 159 0.32 8.08 18.01
N ALA A 160 0.54 9.33 18.41
CA ALA A 160 0.51 9.72 19.82
C ALA A 160 -0.84 9.30 20.45
N ARG A 161 -0.77 8.71 21.63
CA ARG A 161 -1.94 8.25 22.38
C ARG A 161 -1.69 8.31 23.88
N LEU A 162 -2.77 8.35 24.63
CA LEU A 162 -2.81 8.20 26.09
C LEU A 162 -3.73 7.00 26.43
N PRO A 163 -3.36 6.10 27.35
CA PRO A 163 -2.03 5.99 27.96
C PRO A 163 -1.03 5.45 26.93
N ARG A 164 0.28 5.60 27.18
CA ARG A 164 1.31 5.04 26.27
C ARG A 164 1.08 3.54 26.08
N GLU A 165 0.84 2.83 27.17
CA GLU A 165 0.59 1.39 27.23
C GLU A 165 -0.71 1.09 28.00
N GLY A 166 -1.40 0.02 27.63
CA GLY A 166 -2.67 -0.36 28.26
C GLY A 166 -3.86 0.52 27.86
N PHE A 167 -4.84 0.62 28.76
CA PHE A 167 -6.13 1.28 28.54
C PHE A 167 -6.54 2.09 29.77
N LEU A 168 -7.23 3.20 29.54
CA LEU A 168 -8.05 3.84 30.57
C LEU A 168 -9.41 3.13 30.65
N ARG A 169 -10.08 3.24 31.79
CA ARG A 169 -11.41 2.64 32.01
C ARG A 169 -12.43 3.76 32.16
N THR A 170 -13.62 3.55 31.60
CA THR A 170 -14.73 4.45 31.89
C THR A 170 -15.15 4.29 33.35
N ALA A 171 -15.49 5.39 34.01
CA ALA A 171 -16.04 5.41 35.36
C ALA A 171 -17.53 5.04 35.40
N GLY A 172 -18.18 4.97 34.24
CA GLY A 172 -19.56 4.51 34.11
C GLY A 172 -20.26 5.04 32.88
N ALA A 173 -21.55 4.69 32.76
CA ALA A 173 -22.41 5.26 31.73
C ALA A 173 -22.81 6.69 32.11
N LEU A 174 -22.88 7.58 31.12
CA LEU A 174 -23.43 8.92 31.33
C LEU A 174 -24.97 8.82 31.33
N TRP A 175 -25.62 9.21 32.41
CA TRP A 175 -27.07 9.26 32.48
C TRP A 175 -27.59 10.66 32.19
N GLN A 176 -28.73 10.74 31.51
CA GLN A 176 -29.37 12.00 31.14
C GLN A 176 -30.88 11.90 31.24
N THR A 177 -31.53 13.05 31.43
CA THR A 177 -32.98 13.16 31.31
C THR A 177 -33.35 13.36 29.85
N ASN A 178 -34.22 12.50 29.32
CA ASN A 178 -34.68 12.59 27.94
C ASN A 178 -35.78 13.65 27.78
N SER A 179 -36.26 13.85 26.54
CA SER A 179 -37.31 14.84 26.24
C SER A 179 -38.67 14.56 26.92
N LYS A 180 -38.85 13.37 27.51
CA LYS A 180 -40.05 12.97 28.25
C LYS A 180 -39.87 13.10 29.77
N GLY A 181 -38.71 13.58 30.24
CA GLY A 181 -38.42 13.67 31.68
C GLY A 181 -37.93 12.35 32.30
N GLU A 182 -37.68 11.32 31.49
CA GLU A 182 -37.25 10.01 31.99
C GLU A 182 -35.72 9.94 32.03
N TRP A 183 -35.17 9.19 33.00
CA TRP A 183 -33.75 8.90 33.06
C TRP A 183 -33.39 7.83 32.02
N GLU A 184 -32.43 8.13 31.16
CA GLU A 184 -31.90 7.20 30.17
C GLU A 184 -30.38 7.26 30.11
N MET A 185 -29.78 6.16 29.64
CA MET A 185 -28.37 6.13 29.33
C MET A 185 -28.10 6.94 28.06
N SER A 186 -27.17 7.89 28.14
CA SER A 186 -26.72 8.64 26.98
C SER A 186 -26.04 7.72 25.98
N LYS A 187 -26.33 7.94 24.69
CA LYS A 187 -25.69 7.24 23.57
C LYS A 187 -24.44 7.98 23.06
N PHE A 188 -24.15 9.15 23.63
CA PHE A 188 -23.14 10.08 23.12
C PHE A 188 -22.04 10.41 24.14
N GLY A 189 -22.01 9.75 25.29
CA GLY A 189 -21.01 10.02 26.32
C GLY A 189 -20.89 8.92 27.37
N PHE A 190 -19.84 9.02 28.16
CA PHE A 190 -19.55 8.17 29.30
C PHE A 190 -18.89 9.02 30.39
N VAL A 191 -18.92 8.52 31.63
CA VAL A 191 -18.20 9.14 32.74
C VAL A 191 -16.75 8.64 32.73
N TYR A 192 -15.79 9.51 32.99
CA TYR A 192 -14.36 9.21 33.01
C TYR A 192 -13.76 9.53 34.39
N GLU A 193 -12.62 8.92 34.70
CA GLU A 193 -11.91 9.20 35.95
C GLU A 193 -11.24 10.58 35.90
N ALA A 194 -11.19 11.28 37.04
CA ALA A 194 -10.59 12.60 37.10
C ALA A 194 -9.12 12.57 36.64
N GLY A 195 -8.79 13.38 35.62
CA GLY A 195 -7.44 13.49 35.05
C GLY A 195 -7.17 12.59 33.83
N ASP A 196 -8.02 11.60 33.54
CA ASP A 196 -7.90 10.72 32.36
C ASP A 196 -8.11 11.48 31.05
N ILE A 197 -9.12 12.36 31.04
CA ILE A 197 -9.39 13.32 29.98
C ILE A 197 -9.27 14.71 30.59
N GLN A 198 -8.52 15.58 29.94
CA GLN A 198 -8.27 16.96 30.41
C GLN A 198 -8.65 17.95 29.31
N PRO A 199 -8.94 19.22 29.65
CA PRO A 199 -9.28 20.26 28.69
C PRO A 199 -8.06 20.73 27.87
N TRP A 200 -7.47 19.82 27.09
CA TRP A 200 -6.35 20.12 26.20
C TRP A 200 -6.74 21.16 25.14
N SER A 201 -5.78 21.98 24.71
CA SER A 201 -6.00 23.07 23.74
C SER A 201 -6.60 22.61 22.40
N HIS A 202 -6.41 21.34 22.03
CA HIS A 202 -6.96 20.73 20.82
C HIS A 202 -7.84 19.51 21.11
N LEU A 203 -8.57 19.51 22.24
CA LEU A 203 -9.39 18.37 22.66
C LEU A 203 -10.41 17.95 21.59
N ALA A 204 -11.00 18.87 20.83
CA ALA A 204 -11.93 18.56 19.75
C ALA A 204 -11.32 17.72 18.60
N GLN A 205 -9.98 17.72 18.47
CA GLN A 205 -9.25 16.88 17.51
C GLN A 205 -8.78 15.56 18.13
N ALA A 206 -8.91 15.41 19.45
CA ALA A 206 -8.62 14.16 20.12
C ALA A 206 -9.64 13.09 19.72
N GLU A 207 -9.16 11.86 19.59
CA GLU A 207 -9.98 10.72 19.29
C GLU A 207 -9.92 9.72 20.43
N ILE A 208 -11.09 9.26 20.86
CA ILE A 208 -11.26 8.22 21.86
C ILE A 208 -11.55 6.93 21.12
N LEU A 209 -10.64 5.97 21.23
CA LEU A 209 -10.86 4.59 20.80
C LEU A 209 -11.52 3.81 21.94
N VAL A 210 -12.80 3.49 21.79
CA VAL A 210 -13.56 2.76 22.80
C VAL A 210 -13.62 1.29 22.41
N HIS A 211 -13.07 0.42 23.26
CA HIS A 211 -13.22 -1.03 23.13
C HIS A 211 -14.49 -1.47 23.84
N HIS A 212 -15.39 -2.14 23.13
CA HIS A 212 -16.66 -2.62 23.69
C HIS A 212 -17.06 -3.95 23.04
N SER A 213 -17.26 -4.95 23.88
CA SER A 213 -17.57 -6.33 23.46
C SER A 213 -16.54 -6.87 22.45
N TRP A 214 -16.94 -7.07 21.20
CA TRP A 214 -16.11 -7.63 20.11
C TRP A 214 -15.68 -6.58 19.08
N GLU A 215 -15.97 -5.31 19.31
CA GLU A 215 -15.67 -4.23 18.37
C GLU A 215 -14.98 -3.04 19.03
N SER A 216 -14.60 -2.06 18.22
CA SER A 216 -14.01 -0.81 18.70
C SER A 216 -14.44 0.33 17.83
N SER A 217 -14.76 1.46 18.45
CA SER A 217 -15.24 2.66 17.77
C SER A 217 -14.30 3.82 18.02
N TRP A 218 -14.16 4.67 17.01
CA TRP A 218 -13.42 5.92 17.11
C TRP A 218 -14.40 7.07 17.25
N HIS A 219 -14.25 7.86 18.30
CA HIS A 219 -15.11 9.00 18.58
C HIS A 219 -14.29 10.28 18.74
N PHE A 220 -14.73 11.37 18.13
CA PHE A 220 -14.20 12.70 18.40
C PHE A 220 -14.86 13.30 19.63
N VAL A 221 -14.09 14.04 20.43
CA VAL A 221 -14.63 14.73 21.60
C VAL A 221 -15.38 15.97 21.13
N LYS A 222 -16.68 16.04 21.42
CA LYS A 222 -17.51 17.21 21.13
C LYS A 222 -17.50 18.22 22.29
N GLU A 223 -17.54 17.71 23.51
CA GLU A 223 -17.71 18.48 24.74
C GLU A 223 -17.06 17.71 25.90
N LEU A 224 -16.55 18.46 26.88
CA LEU A 224 -16.03 17.93 28.13
C LEU A 224 -16.69 18.70 29.27
N ASP A 225 -17.35 17.98 30.16
CA ASP A 225 -17.96 18.52 31.37
C ASP A 225 -17.21 17.94 32.57
N GLU A 226 -16.48 18.79 33.30
CA GLU A 226 -15.71 18.40 34.49
C GLU A 226 -16.54 18.48 35.78
N GLU A 227 -17.70 19.14 35.76
CA GLU A 227 -18.56 19.36 36.92
C GLU A 227 -19.64 18.29 37.04
N ARG A 228 -20.14 17.78 35.91
CA ARG A 228 -21.17 16.73 35.86
C ARG A 228 -20.57 15.36 36.16
N ARG A 229 -20.60 15.00 37.44
CA ARG A 229 -20.21 13.67 37.93
C ARG A 229 -21.42 12.75 38.01
N GLY A 230 -21.59 11.89 37.00
CA GLY A 230 -22.41 10.65 37.03
C GLY A 230 -23.88 10.80 37.34
#